data_AF-A0A7C0XFD2-F1
#
_entry.id   AF-A0A7C0XFD2-F1
#
_cell.length_a   1.000
_cell.length_b   1.000
_cell.length_c   1.000
_cell.angle_alpha   90.00
_cell.angle_beta   90.00
_cell.angle_gamma   90.00
#
_symmetry.space_group_name_H-M   'P 1'
#
loop_
_entity.id
_entity.type
_entity.pdbx_description
1 polymer ?
#
loop_
_entity_poly.entity_id
_entity_poly.type
_entity_poly.pdbx_seq_one_letter_code
_entity_poly.pdbx_strand_id
1 'polypeptide(L)'
;MTVKIKNFEELAHGQTGADTEARTMALESIEKAIEAVDPQIAVQRNVKISGEELRIGSYKINLKNIGRIIVVGGGKASGRMAETLESILGDKIEFGVVNVLKGTESLFKTKRIMLNPAGHPIPTGEGVEGVKAMLSLLKGLTPRDIVITLISGGGSALMPYPVEKISIEDYVEVNKLLLKSGADINEINAVRKHLSRVKGGWLAKYAYPATVFSLIISDVVGDPLETIASGPTSPDPYTFVDAYNVLKKYDLLDKVPKNILDTL
;
A
#
# COMPACT_ATOMS: atom_id res chain seq x y z
N MET A 1 21.77 13.36 -10.91
CA MET A 1 20.35 12.97 -10.97
C MET A 1 20.24 11.81 -11.93
N THR A 2 19.54 10.74 -11.58
CA THR A 2 19.24 9.67 -12.53
C THR A 2 18.09 10.17 -13.40
N VAL A 3 18.37 10.52 -14.66
CA VAL A 3 17.35 10.94 -15.64
C VAL A 3 16.32 9.82 -15.78
N LYS A 4 15.04 10.11 -15.52
CA LYS A 4 13.93 9.13 -15.60
C LYS A 4 13.38 9.05 -17.03
N ILE A 5 13.40 10.15 -17.78
CA ILE A 5 13.02 10.26 -19.19
C ILE A 5 14.18 9.73 -20.04
N LYS A 6 14.06 8.47 -20.48
CA LYS A 6 15.15 7.76 -21.17
C LYS A 6 15.55 8.37 -22.52
N ASN A 7 14.63 9.07 -23.17
CA ASN A 7 14.81 9.74 -24.46
C ASN A 7 14.79 11.28 -24.32
N PHE A 8 15.33 11.81 -23.21
CA PHE A 8 15.34 13.25 -22.92
C PHE A 8 15.91 14.07 -24.08
N GLU A 9 17.10 13.73 -24.56
CA GLU A 9 17.79 14.46 -25.65
C GLU A 9 16.97 14.48 -26.94
N GLU A 10 16.32 13.37 -27.28
CA GLU A 10 15.46 13.26 -28.47
C GLU A 10 14.22 14.17 -28.34
N LEU A 11 13.59 14.18 -27.16
CA LEU A 11 12.40 15.00 -26.90
C LEU A 11 12.72 16.49 -26.76
N ALA A 12 13.93 16.82 -26.29
CA ALA A 12 14.41 18.18 -26.11
C ALA A 12 14.67 18.86 -27.47
N HIS A 13 14.95 18.10 -28.53
CA HIS A 13 15.21 18.65 -29.85
C HIS A 13 13.96 19.36 -30.42
N GLY A 14 14.08 20.69 -30.61
CA GLY A 14 13.08 21.51 -31.29
C GLY A 14 13.48 21.93 -32.69
N GLN A 15 12.52 22.45 -33.46
CA GLN A 15 12.72 22.98 -34.82
C GLN A 15 13.54 24.28 -34.85
N THR A 16 13.54 25.01 -33.72
CA THR A 16 14.29 26.25 -33.53
C THR A 16 15.01 26.23 -32.17
N GLY A 17 15.91 27.18 -31.95
CA GLY A 17 16.56 27.35 -30.63
C GLY A 17 15.54 27.60 -29.51
N ALA A 18 14.55 28.48 -29.75
CA ALA A 18 13.50 28.77 -28.77
C ALA A 18 12.59 27.56 -28.49
N ASP A 19 12.28 26.75 -29.52
CA ASP A 19 11.53 25.50 -29.35
C ASP A 19 12.33 24.47 -28.52
N THR A 20 13.64 24.35 -28.79
CA THR A 20 14.53 23.47 -28.03
C THR A 20 14.60 23.88 -26.55
N GLU A 21 14.71 25.19 -26.27
CA GLU A 21 14.73 25.72 -24.90
C GLU A 21 13.39 25.45 -24.18
N ALA A 22 12.26 25.72 -24.83
CA ALA A 22 10.94 25.46 -24.26
C ALA A 22 10.71 23.97 -23.95
N ARG A 23 11.10 23.07 -24.88
CA ARG A 23 11.02 21.61 -24.68
C ARG A 23 11.91 21.15 -23.54
N THR A 24 13.14 21.64 -23.48
CA THR A 24 14.08 21.32 -22.39
C THR A 24 13.48 21.72 -21.04
N MET A 25 12.96 22.95 -20.92
CA MET A 25 12.33 23.43 -19.70
C MET A 25 11.11 22.58 -19.28
N ALA A 26 10.30 22.14 -20.24
CA ALA A 26 9.17 21.24 -19.97
C ALA A 26 9.64 19.88 -19.45
N LEU A 27 10.66 19.28 -20.08
CA LEU A 27 11.21 17.99 -19.67
C LEU A 27 11.89 18.06 -18.30
N GLU A 28 12.67 19.11 -18.03
CA GLU A 28 13.26 19.35 -16.70
C GLU A 28 12.19 19.51 -15.63
N SER A 29 11.10 20.20 -15.94
CA SER A 29 9.95 20.34 -15.04
C SER A 29 9.30 18.99 -14.73
N ILE A 30 9.14 18.12 -15.74
CA ILE A 30 8.61 16.76 -15.58
C ILE A 30 9.57 15.90 -14.73
N GLU A 31 10.87 15.95 -15.00
CA GLU A 31 11.88 15.24 -14.20
C GLU A 31 11.80 15.65 -12.72
N LYS A 32 11.68 16.95 -12.44
CA LYS A 32 11.50 17.45 -11.07
C LYS A 32 10.19 17.01 -10.44
N ALA A 33 9.11 16.95 -11.21
CA ALA A 33 7.85 16.41 -10.72
C ALA A 33 7.95 14.92 -10.38
N ILE A 34 8.57 14.10 -11.24
CA ILE A 34 8.79 12.66 -11.01
C ILE A 34 9.72 12.43 -9.82
N GLU A 35 10.81 13.19 -9.73
CA GLU A 35 11.74 13.15 -8.60
C GLU A 35 11.03 13.50 -7.28
N ALA A 36 10.13 14.48 -7.28
CA ALA A 36 9.40 14.88 -6.09
C ALA A 36 8.46 13.80 -5.54
N VAL A 37 7.96 12.89 -6.38
CA VAL A 37 7.10 11.76 -6.01
C VAL A 37 7.84 10.42 -5.96
N ASP A 38 9.17 10.42 -6.10
CA ASP A 38 9.97 9.21 -5.98
C ASP A 38 9.81 8.60 -4.57
N PRO A 39 9.50 7.30 -4.44
CA PRO A 39 9.25 6.69 -3.14
C PRO A 39 10.39 6.82 -2.13
N GLN A 40 11.64 6.79 -2.61
CA GLN A 40 12.81 6.96 -1.74
C GLN A 40 12.86 8.39 -1.18
N ILE A 41 12.68 9.38 -2.05
CA ILE A 41 12.69 10.79 -1.67
C ILE A 41 11.52 11.09 -0.72
N ALA A 42 10.34 10.55 -0.99
CA ALA A 42 9.17 10.70 -0.12
C ALA A 42 9.41 10.15 1.30
N VAL A 43 10.02 8.96 1.43
CA VAL A 43 10.36 8.38 2.73
C VAL A 43 11.46 9.19 3.43
N GLN A 44 12.53 9.57 2.74
CA GLN A 44 13.63 10.38 3.33
C GLN A 44 13.19 11.76 3.81
N ARG A 45 12.20 12.37 3.14
CA ARG A 45 11.62 13.65 3.56
C ARG A 45 10.84 13.52 4.86
N ASN A 46 10.08 12.44 4.99
CA ASN A 46 9.13 12.24 6.09
C ASN A 46 9.70 11.47 7.28
N VAL A 47 10.71 10.62 7.10
CA VAL A 47 11.32 9.86 8.18
C VAL A 47 12.76 10.31 8.38
N LYS A 48 13.08 10.77 9.58
CA LYS A 48 14.44 11.19 9.95
C LYS A 48 14.79 10.68 11.32
N ILE A 49 16.06 10.37 11.53
CA ILE A 49 16.60 10.00 12.83
C ILE A 49 17.77 10.92 13.16
N SER A 50 17.83 11.42 14.40
CA SER A 50 18.94 12.23 14.90
C SER A 50 19.20 11.87 16.36
N GLY A 51 20.29 11.15 16.61
CA GLY A 51 20.56 10.55 17.92
C GLY A 51 19.42 9.62 18.35
N GLU A 52 18.69 10.00 19.39
CA GLU A 52 17.58 9.23 19.96
C GLU A 52 16.20 9.78 19.56
N GLU A 53 16.14 10.80 18.71
CA GLU A 53 14.87 11.33 18.20
C GLU A 53 14.57 10.72 16.82
N LEU A 54 13.45 10.01 16.73
CA LEU A 54 12.83 9.60 15.47
C LEU A 54 11.73 10.59 15.12
N ARG A 55 11.82 11.18 13.92
CA ARG A 55 10.79 12.04 13.35
C ARG A 55 10.07 11.31 12.22
N ILE A 56 8.74 11.23 12.31
CA ILE A 56 7.87 10.71 11.25
C ILE A 56 6.81 11.78 10.95
N GLY A 57 6.91 12.42 9.78
CA GLY A 57 6.11 13.59 9.43
C GLY A 57 6.31 14.72 10.46
N SER A 58 5.22 15.14 11.11
CA SER A 58 5.22 16.13 12.19
C SER A 58 5.47 15.54 13.58
N TYR A 59 5.45 14.22 13.73
CA TYR A 59 5.61 13.55 15.03
C TYR A 59 7.08 13.41 15.39
N LYS A 60 7.40 13.68 16.67
CA LYS A 60 8.72 13.46 17.27
C LYS A 60 8.60 12.40 18.35
N ILE A 61 9.47 11.41 18.28
CA ILE A 61 9.40 10.20 19.10
C ILE A 61 10.78 10.01 19.74
N ASN A 62 10.82 9.94 21.06
CA ASN A 62 12.04 9.58 21.77
C ASN A 62 12.20 8.06 21.75
N LEU A 63 13.23 7.58 21.07
CA LEU A 63 13.54 6.16 20.89
C LEU A 63 13.83 5.43 22.21
N LYS A 64 14.19 6.13 23.30
CA LYS A 64 14.31 5.51 24.63
C LYS A 64 12.98 5.07 25.22
N ASN A 65 11.88 5.69 24.79
CA ASN A 65 10.56 5.49 25.38
C ASN A 65 9.73 4.44 24.65
N ILE A 66 10.18 3.98 23.48
CA ILE A 66 9.46 3.00 22.66
C ILE A 66 9.89 1.56 22.99
N GLY A 67 9.11 0.61 22.51
CA GLY A 67 9.45 -0.80 22.42
C GLY A 67 10.02 -1.12 21.06
N ARG A 68 9.44 -2.11 20.39
CA ARG A 68 9.83 -2.60 19.06
C ARG A 68 9.33 -1.67 17.97
N ILE A 69 10.07 -1.59 16.86
CA ILE A 69 9.59 -1.04 15.59
C ILE A 69 9.34 -2.20 14.63
N ILE A 70 8.10 -2.37 14.20
CA ILE A 70 7.66 -3.38 13.24
C ILE A 70 7.26 -2.71 11.93
N VAL A 71 7.64 -3.30 10.80
CA VAL A 71 7.29 -2.77 9.47
C VAL A 71 6.38 -3.75 8.73
N VAL A 72 5.21 -3.27 8.29
CA VAL A 72 4.28 -4.08 7.49
C VAL A 72 3.77 -3.31 6.28
N GLY A 73 3.12 -3.95 5.32
CA GLY A 73 2.41 -3.26 4.24
C GLY A 73 2.62 -3.89 2.87
N GLY A 74 2.27 -3.15 1.83
CA GLY A 74 2.43 -3.65 0.47
C GLY A 74 1.92 -2.69 -0.60
N GLY A 75 2.42 -2.91 -1.81
CA GLY A 75 2.26 -1.96 -2.90
C GLY A 75 3.39 -2.06 -3.93
N LYS A 76 3.17 -1.53 -5.14
CA LYS A 76 4.17 -1.49 -6.22
C LYS A 76 5.45 -0.74 -5.83
N ALA A 77 5.34 0.30 -5.00
CA ALA A 77 6.46 1.11 -4.53
C ALA A 77 7.01 0.65 -3.16
N SER A 78 6.31 -0.25 -2.46
CA SER A 78 6.63 -0.58 -1.07
C SER A 78 8.00 -1.24 -0.90
N GLY A 79 8.55 -1.90 -1.93
CA GLY A 79 9.92 -2.43 -1.91
C GLY A 79 10.98 -1.33 -1.77
N ARG A 80 10.89 -0.26 -2.58
CA ARG A 80 11.77 0.91 -2.46
C ARG A 80 11.54 1.66 -1.15
N MET A 81 10.29 1.76 -0.70
CA MET A 81 9.97 2.37 0.60
C MET A 81 10.61 1.58 1.75
N ALA A 82 10.57 0.25 1.70
CA ALA A 82 11.14 -0.63 2.71
C ALA A 82 12.66 -0.50 2.77
N GLU A 83 13.35 -0.62 1.63
CA GLU A 83 14.80 -0.41 1.54
C GLU A 83 15.21 0.96 2.09
N THR A 84 14.47 2.01 1.73
CA THR A 84 14.76 3.36 2.20
C THR A 84 14.53 3.49 3.71
N LEU A 85 13.41 2.99 4.22
CA LEU A 85 13.10 3.04 5.65
C LEU A 85 14.16 2.27 6.46
N GLU A 86 14.55 1.09 5.99
CA GLU A 86 15.58 0.28 6.64
C GLU A 86 16.96 0.96 6.58
N SER A 87 17.29 1.67 5.51
CA SER A 87 18.53 2.46 5.45
C SER A 87 18.58 3.59 6.49
N ILE A 88 17.42 4.11 6.90
CA ILE A 88 17.30 5.19 7.89
C ILE A 88 17.31 4.63 9.31
N LEU A 89 16.50 3.60 9.57
CA LEU A 89 16.30 3.06 10.93
C LEU A 89 17.28 1.96 11.30
N GLY A 90 17.85 1.26 10.32
CA GLY A 90 18.85 0.22 10.51
C GLY A 90 18.43 -0.84 11.53
N ASP A 91 19.25 -0.98 12.58
CA ASP A 91 19.08 -1.96 13.64
C ASP A 91 17.88 -1.71 14.57
N LYS A 92 17.25 -0.52 14.48
CA LYS A 92 16.07 -0.16 15.28
C LYS A 92 14.79 -0.87 14.82
N ILE A 93 14.76 -1.36 13.58
CA ILE A 93 13.67 -2.23 13.11
C ILE A 93 13.87 -3.62 13.73
N GLU A 94 12.87 -4.10 14.46
CA GLU A 94 12.92 -5.45 15.03
C GLU A 94 12.75 -6.47 13.89
N PHE A 95 11.60 -6.43 13.20
CA PHE A 95 11.30 -7.22 12.01
C PHE A 95 10.30 -6.51 11.10
N GLY A 96 10.25 -6.90 9.82
CA GLY A 96 9.17 -6.48 8.94
C GLY A 96 8.84 -7.48 7.84
N VAL A 97 7.64 -7.35 7.29
CA VAL A 97 7.17 -8.10 6.11
C VAL A 97 6.41 -7.14 5.20
N VAL A 98 6.84 -7.03 3.95
CA VAL A 98 6.20 -6.15 2.96
C VAL A 98 5.90 -6.94 1.70
N ASN A 99 4.64 -6.91 1.26
CA ASN A 99 4.25 -7.50 -0.01
C ASN A 99 4.65 -6.57 -1.16
N VAL A 100 5.49 -7.07 -2.06
CA VAL A 100 5.97 -6.36 -3.25
C VAL A 100 5.48 -7.03 -4.52
N LEU A 101 5.54 -6.32 -5.64
CA LEU A 101 5.19 -6.90 -6.93
C LEU A 101 6.12 -8.07 -7.26
N LYS A 102 5.55 -9.24 -7.54
CA LYS A 102 6.31 -10.45 -7.92
C LYS A 102 7.29 -10.14 -9.06
N GLY A 103 8.56 -10.54 -8.88
CA GLY A 103 9.66 -10.29 -9.82
C GLY A 103 10.41 -8.98 -9.58
N THR A 104 10.07 -8.22 -8.53
CA THR A 104 10.76 -6.97 -8.16
C THR A 104 11.54 -7.06 -6.85
N GLU A 105 11.37 -8.14 -6.09
CA GLU A 105 11.97 -8.33 -4.77
C GLU A 105 13.50 -8.23 -4.77
N SER A 106 14.16 -8.71 -5.83
CA SER A 106 15.62 -8.69 -5.99
C SER A 106 16.17 -7.30 -6.35
N LEU A 107 15.31 -6.34 -6.69
CA LEU A 107 15.70 -4.97 -7.02
C LEU A 107 16.02 -4.13 -5.78
N PHE A 108 15.70 -4.64 -4.59
CA PHE A 108 15.80 -3.92 -3.32
C PHE A 108 16.62 -4.74 -2.32
N LYS A 109 17.38 -4.06 -1.46
CA LYS A 109 18.27 -4.67 -0.49
C LYS A 109 17.81 -4.36 0.93
N THR A 110 17.07 -5.28 1.52
CA THR A 110 16.66 -5.26 2.93
C THR A 110 17.29 -6.45 3.67
N LYS A 111 17.47 -6.31 4.97
CA LYS A 111 17.99 -7.35 5.88
C LYS A 111 16.97 -7.71 6.95
N ARG A 112 16.24 -6.73 7.47
CA ARG A 112 15.27 -6.89 8.58
C ARG A 112 13.83 -6.89 8.09
N ILE A 113 13.56 -6.30 6.93
CA ILE A 113 12.26 -6.34 6.26
C ILE A 113 12.28 -7.43 5.19
N MET A 114 11.49 -8.47 5.37
CA MET A 114 11.28 -9.50 4.35
C MET A 114 10.39 -8.94 3.23
N LEU A 115 10.87 -9.02 1.99
CA LEU A 115 10.09 -8.66 0.81
C LEU A 115 9.40 -9.91 0.26
N ASN A 116 8.08 -9.98 0.42
CA ASN A 116 7.28 -11.11 -0.05
C ASN A 116 6.71 -10.82 -1.45
N PRO A 117 7.02 -11.62 -2.47
CA PRO A 117 6.48 -11.44 -3.81
C PRO A 117 4.99 -11.80 -3.87
N ALA A 118 4.15 -10.87 -4.34
CA ALA A 118 2.70 -11.05 -4.45
C ALA A 118 2.18 -10.64 -5.84
N GLY A 119 1.03 -11.20 -6.22
CA GLY A 119 0.40 -10.96 -7.53
C GLY A 119 -0.36 -9.62 -7.63
N HIS A 120 -0.25 -9.00 -8.80
CA HIS A 120 -1.02 -7.82 -9.20
C HIS A 120 -1.11 -7.82 -10.74
N PRO A 121 -2.24 -7.44 -11.36
CA PRO A 121 -3.43 -6.84 -10.75
C PRO A 121 -4.38 -7.85 -10.08
N ILE A 122 -4.17 -9.14 -10.31
CA ILE A 122 -4.99 -10.21 -9.72
C ILE A 122 -4.30 -10.68 -8.42
N PRO A 123 -5.00 -10.66 -7.27
CA PRO A 123 -4.48 -11.19 -6.02
C PRO A 123 -4.13 -12.68 -6.10
N THR A 124 -3.11 -13.12 -5.35
CA THR A 124 -2.66 -14.52 -5.33
C THR A 124 -2.50 -15.05 -3.90
N GLY A 125 -2.39 -16.38 -3.78
CA GLY A 125 -2.14 -17.06 -2.50
C GLY A 125 -0.84 -16.62 -1.82
N GLU A 126 0.24 -16.32 -2.56
CA GLU A 126 1.49 -15.80 -1.98
C GLU A 126 1.27 -14.42 -1.33
N GLY A 127 0.36 -13.62 -1.88
CA GLY A 127 -0.07 -12.37 -1.24
C GLY A 127 -0.74 -12.63 0.11
N VAL A 128 -1.60 -13.65 0.20
CA VAL A 128 -2.26 -14.06 1.45
C VAL A 128 -1.24 -14.51 2.49
N GLU A 129 -0.26 -15.32 2.11
CA GLU A 129 0.79 -15.79 3.03
C GLU A 129 1.63 -14.63 3.57
N GLY A 130 1.96 -13.65 2.72
CA GLY A 130 2.64 -12.43 3.16
C GLY A 130 1.82 -11.63 4.17
N VAL A 131 0.51 -11.47 3.95
CA VAL A 131 -0.36 -10.80 4.93
C VAL A 131 -0.46 -11.59 6.23
N LYS A 132 -0.58 -12.92 6.18
CA LYS A 132 -0.55 -13.78 7.39
C LYS A 132 0.74 -13.58 8.18
N ALA A 133 1.88 -13.50 7.50
CA ALA A 133 3.17 -13.22 8.13
C ALA A 133 3.20 -11.84 8.79
N MET A 134 2.67 -10.80 8.12
CA MET A 134 2.50 -9.46 8.74
C MET A 134 1.68 -9.55 10.03
N LEU A 135 0.51 -10.19 9.98
CA LEU A 135 -0.37 -10.29 11.15
C LEU A 135 0.28 -11.09 12.29
N SER A 136 1.14 -12.06 11.98
CA SER A 136 1.92 -12.78 12.98
C SER A 136 2.87 -11.85 13.74
N LEU A 137 3.51 -10.90 13.04
CA LEU A 137 4.38 -9.88 13.66
C LEU A 137 3.61 -8.88 14.53
N LEU A 138 2.31 -8.68 14.25
CA LEU A 138 1.46 -7.76 15.01
C LEU A 138 0.88 -8.39 16.30
N LYS A 139 1.12 -9.68 16.56
CA LYS A 139 0.65 -10.33 17.79
C LYS A 139 1.45 -9.89 19.01
N GLY A 140 0.76 -9.66 20.11
CA GLY A 140 1.40 -9.36 21.40
C GLY A 140 2.14 -8.03 21.41
N LEU A 141 1.71 -7.06 20.59
CA LEU A 141 2.20 -5.70 20.68
C LEU A 141 1.70 -4.99 21.94
N THR A 142 2.45 -3.98 22.36
CA THR A 142 2.21 -3.16 23.54
C THR A 142 2.03 -1.69 23.14
N PRO A 143 1.50 -0.83 24.01
CA PRO A 143 1.37 0.61 23.73
C PRO A 143 2.70 1.33 23.46
N ARG A 144 3.83 0.73 23.83
CA ARG A 144 5.17 1.27 23.57
C ARG A 144 5.69 0.89 22.19
N ASP A 145 5.16 -0.16 21.57
CA ASP A 145 5.60 -0.60 20.25
C ASP A 145 5.09 0.35 19.16
N ILE A 146 5.82 0.42 18.05
CA ILE A 146 5.49 1.20 16.86
C ILE A 146 5.35 0.26 15.67
N VAL A 147 4.28 0.45 14.89
CA VAL A 147 4.09 -0.20 13.61
C VAL A 147 4.14 0.85 12.51
N ILE A 148 5.10 0.71 11.59
CA ILE A 148 5.18 1.56 10.41
C ILE A 148 4.60 0.78 9.22
N THR A 149 3.52 1.30 8.63
CA THR A 149 2.91 0.66 7.46
C THR A 149 3.36 1.32 6.16
N LEU A 150 3.85 0.54 5.20
CA LEU A 150 4.30 1.01 3.88
C LEU A 150 3.27 0.66 2.81
N ILE A 151 2.46 1.64 2.40
CA ILE A 151 1.34 1.43 1.49
C ILE A 151 1.56 2.24 0.21
N SER A 152 1.33 1.62 -0.94
CA SER A 152 1.29 2.33 -2.21
C SER A 152 0.22 1.77 -3.15
N GLY A 153 0.09 2.39 -4.33
CA GLY A 153 -0.69 1.86 -5.44
C GLY A 153 -0.48 0.36 -5.69
N GLY A 154 -1.58 -0.34 -6.01
CA GLY A 154 -1.62 -1.81 -6.15
C GLY A 154 -1.82 -2.59 -4.85
N GLY A 155 -1.81 -1.92 -3.69
CA GLY A 155 -1.95 -2.57 -2.37
C GLY A 155 -3.21 -3.41 -2.20
N SER A 156 -4.33 -3.08 -2.85
CA SER A 156 -5.57 -3.87 -2.77
C SER A 156 -5.40 -5.32 -3.23
N ALA A 157 -4.59 -5.52 -4.29
CA ALA A 157 -4.30 -6.84 -4.84
C ALA A 157 -3.09 -7.51 -4.19
N LEU A 158 -2.09 -6.71 -3.80
CA LEU A 158 -0.87 -7.21 -3.16
C LEU A 158 -1.05 -7.60 -1.70
N MET A 159 -2.07 -7.05 -1.00
CA MET A 159 -2.44 -7.44 0.36
C MET A 159 -3.83 -8.09 0.41
N PRO A 160 -4.04 -9.24 -0.25
CA PRO A 160 -5.28 -9.98 -0.09
C PRO A 160 -5.24 -10.76 1.22
N TYR A 161 -6.32 -10.69 1.97
CA TYR A 161 -6.59 -11.70 2.98
C TYR A 161 -8.10 -11.79 3.15
N PRO A 162 -8.77 -12.72 2.45
CA PRO A 162 -10.20 -12.92 2.59
C PRO A 162 -10.59 -13.31 4.02
N VAL A 163 -11.83 -13.05 4.42
CA VAL A 163 -12.37 -13.59 5.68
C VAL A 163 -12.52 -15.10 5.63
N GLU A 164 -12.72 -15.71 6.81
CA GLU A 164 -12.91 -17.15 6.91
C GLU A 164 -14.04 -17.64 6.00
N LYS A 165 -13.88 -18.84 5.43
CA LYS A 165 -14.80 -19.47 4.46
C LYS A 165 -14.83 -18.87 3.05
N ILE A 166 -14.10 -17.78 2.79
CA ILE A 166 -13.92 -17.24 1.45
C ILE A 166 -12.54 -17.65 0.91
N SER A 167 -12.53 -18.37 -0.21
CA SER A 167 -11.29 -18.72 -0.91
C SER A 167 -10.69 -17.50 -1.63
N ILE A 168 -9.41 -17.55 -1.98
CA ILE A 168 -8.81 -16.47 -2.78
C ILE A 168 -9.44 -16.43 -4.18
N GLU A 169 -9.86 -17.58 -4.69
CA GLU A 169 -10.57 -17.73 -5.96
C GLU A 169 -11.94 -17.05 -5.93
N ASP A 170 -12.73 -17.26 -4.89
CA ASP A 170 -14.03 -16.60 -4.71
C ASP A 170 -13.86 -15.08 -4.58
N TYR A 171 -12.85 -14.66 -3.81
CA TYR A 171 -12.51 -13.24 -3.64
C TYR A 171 -12.10 -12.57 -4.97
N VAL A 172 -11.39 -13.30 -5.83
CA VAL A 172 -11.03 -12.84 -7.18
C VAL A 172 -12.28 -12.79 -8.08
N GLU A 173 -13.13 -13.81 -8.05
CA GLU A 173 -14.31 -13.89 -8.90
C GLU A 173 -15.34 -12.79 -8.56
N VAL A 174 -15.63 -12.53 -7.28
CA VAL A 174 -16.53 -11.41 -6.91
C VAL A 174 -15.99 -10.06 -7.39
N ASN A 175 -14.69 -9.81 -7.25
CA ASN A 175 -14.07 -8.57 -7.72
C ASN A 175 -14.15 -8.43 -9.25
N LYS A 176 -13.99 -9.53 -9.98
CA LYS A 176 -14.13 -9.57 -11.44
C LYS A 176 -15.58 -9.33 -11.88
N LEU A 177 -16.57 -9.89 -11.18
CA LEU A 177 -17.99 -9.66 -11.45
C LEU A 177 -18.35 -8.18 -11.26
N LEU A 178 -17.91 -7.57 -10.16
CA LEU A 178 -18.11 -6.14 -9.89
C LEU A 178 -17.46 -5.22 -10.93
N LEU A 179 -16.23 -5.53 -11.35
CA LEU A 179 -15.57 -4.77 -12.42
C LEU A 179 -16.32 -4.87 -13.75
N LYS A 180 -16.82 -6.06 -14.09
CA LYS A 180 -17.59 -6.28 -15.32
C LYS A 180 -18.97 -5.64 -15.30
N SER A 181 -19.55 -5.43 -14.11
CA SER A 181 -20.86 -4.79 -13.98
C SER A 181 -20.81 -3.27 -14.09
N GLY A 182 -19.61 -2.67 -14.13
CA GLY A 182 -19.44 -1.22 -14.17
C GLY A 182 -19.67 -0.56 -12.81
N ALA A 183 -19.48 -1.30 -11.70
CA ALA A 183 -19.46 -0.72 -10.36
C ALA A 183 -18.31 0.28 -10.23
N ASP A 184 -18.54 1.40 -9.56
CA ASP A 184 -17.48 2.37 -9.32
C ASP A 184 -16.50 1.88 -8.24
N ILE A 185 -15.37 2.57 -8.09
CA ILE A 185 -14.32 2.15 -7.15
C ILE A 185 -14.78 2.16 -5.68
N ASN A 186 -15.70 3.06 -5.32
CA ASN A 186 -16.23 3.17 -3.96
C ASN A 186 -17.16 1.99 -3.65
N GLU A 187 -18.01 1.62 -4.60
CA GLU A 187 -18.90 0.45 -4.51
C GLU A 187 -18.12 -0.86 -4.47
N ILE A 188 -17.11 -1.00 -5.33
CA ILE A 188 -16.19 -2.14 -5.29
C ILE A 188 -15.51 -2.21 -3.92
N ASN A 189 -15.06 -1.08 -3.38
CA ASN A 189 -14.44 -1.02 -2.07
C ASN A 189 -15.39 -1.40 -0.93
N ALA A 190 -16.66 -0.97 -0.99
CA ALA A 190 -17.68 -1.35 -0.02
C ALA A 190 -17.77 -2.88 0.09
N VAL A 191 -17.83 -3.59 -1.04
CA VAL A 191 -17.85 -5.07 -1.03
C VAL A 191 -16.50 -5.65 -0.57
N ARG A 192 -15.37 -5.22 -1.16
CA ARG A 192 -14.06 -5.82 -0.88
C ARG A 192 -13.62 -5.71 0.57
N LYS A 193 -13.95 -4.60 1.25
CA LYS A 193 -13.59 -4.39 2.66
C LYS A 193 -14.30 -5.38 3.57
N HIS A 194 -15.59 -5.61 3.32
CA HIS A 194 -16.43 -6.55 4.09
C HIS A 194 -16.09 -8.03 3.86
N LEU A 195 -15.36 -8.34 2.79
CA LEU A 195 -14.87 -9.69 2.49
C LEU A 195 -13.40 -9.89 2.86
N SER A 196 -12.74 -8.92 3.51
CA SER A 196 -11.32 -8.96 3.83
C SER A 196 -11.01 -8.80 5.31
N ARG A 197 -10.00 -9.53 5.79
CA ARG A 197 -9.45 -9.44 7.14
C ARG A 197 -8.53 -8.25 7.38
N VAL A 198 -8.08 -7.51 6.36
CA VAL A 198 -7.07 -6.44 6.57
C VAL A 198 -7.43 -5.08 5.98
N LYS A 199 -8.41 -5.02 5.09
CA LYS A 199 -8.90 -3.77 4.50
C LYS A 199 -9.83 -3.04 5.47
N GLY A 200 -10.23 -1.79 5.18
CA GLY A 200 -11.21 -1.07 6.01
C GLY A 200 -10.78 -0.87 7.48
N GLY A 201 -9.50 -0.62 7.72
CA GLY A 201 -8.95 -0.35 9.05
C GLY A 201 -8.55 -1.59 9.85
N TRP A 202 -8.82 -2.79 9.34
CA TRP A 202 -8.52 -4.01 10.07
C TRP A 202 -7.02 -4.24 10.31
N LEU A 203 -6.12 -3.83 9.39
CA LEU A 203 -4.68 -3.93 9.66
C LEU A 203 -4.27 -3.06 10.85
N ALA A 204 -4.80 -1.83 10.96
CA ALA A 204 -4.58 -0.98 12.12
C ALA A 204 -5.18 -1.62 13.40
N LYS A 205 -6.34 -2.29 13.28
CA LYS A 205 -6.94 -3.04 14.38
C LYS A 205 -6.04 -4.17 14.90
N TYR A 206 -5.38 -4.91 14.01
CA TYR A 206 -4.40 -5.95 14.41
C TYR A 206 -3.16 -5.37 15.09
N ALA A 207 -2.76 -4.15 14.75
CA ALA A 207 -1.63 -3.49 15.38
C ALA A 207 -1.94 -2.96 16.79
N TYR A 208 -3.21 -2.77 17.14
CA TYR A 208 -3.59 -2.30 18.48
C TYR A 208 -3.09 -3.25 19.58
N PRO A 209 -2.46 -2.75 20.67
CA PRO A 209 -2.44 -1.35 21.12
C PRO A 209 -1.22 -0.50 20.67
N ALA A 210 -0.38 -0.98 19.74
CA ALA A 210 0.76 -0.21 19.27
C ALA A 210 0.35 1.07 18.52
N THR A 211 1.26 2.04 18.49
CA THR A 211 1.09 3.24 17.67
C THR A 211 1.36 2.91 16.20
N VAL A 212 0.44 3.27 15.31
CA VAL A 212 0.56 3.02 13.87
C VAL A 212 0.93 4.31 13.13
N PHE A 213 2.03 4.29 12.38
CA PHE A 213 2.39 5.35 11.42
C PHE A 213 2.26 4.81 10.00
N SER A 214 1.33 5.37 9.22
CA SER A 214 1.15 4.97 7.82
C SER A 214 1.88 5.90 6.87
N LEU A 215 2.89 5.38 6.18
CA LEU A 215 3.53 6.04 5.03
C LEU A 215 2.82 5.56 3.76
N ILE A 216 2.10 6.48 3.12
CA ILE A 216 1.21 6.18 2.01
C ILE A 216 1.66 6.97 0.78
N ILE A 217 1.86 6.29 -0.35
CA ILE A 217 2.03 6.91 -1.66
C ILE A 217 0.74 6.68 -2.46
N SER A 218 0.00 7.76 -2.70
CA SER A 218 -1.29 7.74 -3.40
C SER A 218 -1.09 7.74 -4.92
N ASP A 219 -1.82 6.85 -5.60
CA ASP A 219 -2.07 6.90 -7.05
C ASP A 219 -3.56 7.20 -7.34
N VAL A 220 -4.29 7.75 -6.37
CA VAL A 220 -5.72 8.06 -6.45
C VAL A 220 -5.93 9.57 -6.33
N VAL A 221 -6.68 10.16 -7.27
CA VAL A 221 -6.99 11.59 -7.27
C VAL A 221 -7.72 11.98 -5.97
N GLY A 222 -7.23 13.04 -5.31
CA GLY A 222 -7.79 13.56 -4.06
C GLY A 222 -7.31 12.86 -2.78
N ASP A 223 -6.42 11.87 -2.91
CA ASP A 223 -5.79 11.13 -1.81
C ASP A 223 -6.74 10.54 -0.73
N PRO A 224 -7.91 9.96 -1.09
CA PRO A 224 -8.83 9.35 -0.12
C PRO A 224 -8.20 8.09 0.52
N LEU A 225 -7.83 8.19 1.80
CA LEU A 225 -7.11 7.14 2.53
C LEU A 225 -7.89 5.82 2.60
N GLU A 226 -9.21 5.89 2.69
CA GLU A 226 -10.14 4.75 2.71
C GLU A 226 -10.20 3.99 1.38
N THR A 227 -9.74 4.61 0.29
CA THR A 227 -9.71 4.02 -1.06
C THR A 227 -8.33 3.48 -1.42
N ILE A 228 -7.26 4.18 -1.01
CA ILE A 228 -5.88 3.74 -1.28
C ILE A 228 -5.64 2.37 -0.62
N ALA A 229 -5.31 1.36 -1.42
CA ALA A 229 -5.20 -0.03 -0.99
C ALA A 229 -6.44 -0.58 -0.25
N SER A 230 -7.62 0.01 -0.46
CA SER A 230 -8.85 -0.24 0.30
C SER A 230 -8.76 0.11 1.79
N GLY A 231 -7.92 1.08 2.14
CA GLY A 231 -7.82 1.68 3.47
C GLY A 231 -7.50 0.70 4.59
N PRO A 232 -6.42 -0.09 4.54
CA PRO A 232 -6.11 -1.07 5.59
C PRO A 232 -5.86 -0.43 6.96
N THR A 233 -5.52 0.86 6.99
CA THR A 233 -5.28 1.66 8.21
C THR A 233 -6.21 2.86 8.35
N SER A 234 -7.28 2.94 7.54
CA SER A 234 -8.28 4.01 7.57
C SER A 234 -9.64 3.42 7.96
N PRO A 235 -10.50 4.13 8.73
CA PRO A 235 -11.85 3.64 9.03
C PRO A 235 -12.64 3.34 7.76
N ASP A 236 -13.49 2.31 7.82
CA ASP A 236 -14.43 2.02 6.75
C ASP A 236 -15.73 2.81 6.93
N PRO A 237 -16.13 3.68 5.98
CA PRO A 237 -17.40 4.39 6.06
C PRO A 237 -18.60 3.51 5.64
N TYR A 238 -18.37 2.33 5.06
CA TYR A 238 -19.42 1.43 4.57
C TYR A 238 -19.82 0.39 5.61
N THR A 239 -21.01 -0.18 5.44
CA THR A 239 -21.56 -1.27 6.24
C THR A 239 -21.77 -2.53 5.39
N PHE A 240 -22.03 -3.66 6.06
CA PHE A 240 -22.45 -4.90 5.40
C PHE A 240 -23.70 -4.70 4.52
N VAL A 241 -24.64 -3.86 4.97
CA VAL A 241 -25.85 -3.51 4.21
C VAL A 241 -25.49 -2.79 2.91
N ASP A 242 -24.52 -1.87 2.94
CA ASP A 242 -24.05 -1.18 1.73
C ASP A 242 -23.41 -2.16 0.75
N ALA A 243 -22.55 -3.07 1.25
CA ALA A 243 -21.92 -4.10 0.43
C ALA A 243 -22.96 -5.02 -0.24
N TYR A 244 -23.95 -5.49 0.52
CA TYR A 244 -25.06 -6.29 -0.02
C TYR A 244 -25.86 -5.51 -1.08
N ASN A 245 -26.17 -4.23 -0.80
CA ASN A 245 -26.91 -3.37 -1.72
C ASN A 245 -26.16 -3.12 -3.02
N VAL A 246 -24.83 -3.05 -3.01
CA VAL A 246 -24.02 -2.99 -4.24
C VAL A 246 -24.22 -4.26 -5.07
N LEU A 247 -24.12 -5.45 -4.47
CA LEU A 247 -24.34 -6.71 -5.21
C LEU A 247 -25.76 -6.77 -5.79
N LYS A 248 -26.75 -6.29 -5.05
CA LYS A 248 -28.14 -6.19 -5.51
C LYS A 248 -28.30 -5.20 -6.66
N LYS A 249 -27.71 -4.01 -6.57
CA LYS A 249 -27.78 -2.94 -7.59
C LYS A 249 -27.31 -3.43 -8.97
N TYR A 250 -26.33 -4.32 -9.00
CA TYR A 250 -25.71 -4.83 -10.23
C TYR A 250 -26.20 -6.23 -10.64
N ASP A 251 -27.31 -6.71 -10.08
CA ASP A 251 -27.88 -8.05 -10.34
C ASP A 251 -26.84 -9.16 -10.20
N LEU A 252 -26.04 -9.11 -9.13
CA LEU A 252 -24.95 -10.05 -8.86
C LEU A 252 -25.28 -11.08 -7.78
N LEU A 253 -26.39 -10.95 -7.06
CA LEU A 253 -26.74 -11.85 -5.94
C LEU A 253 -26.72 -13.32 -6.38
N ASP A 254 -27.34 -13.67 -7.51
CA ASP A 254 -27.38 -15.05 -8.01
C ASP A 254 -26.10 -15.47 -8.78
N LYS A 255 -25.13 -14.57 -8.94
CA LYS A 255 -23.89 -14.79 -9.73
C LYS A 255 -22.65 -14.95 -8.87
N VAL A 256 -22.63 -14.35 -7.68
CA VAL A 256 -21.49 -14.48 -6.76
C VAL A 256 -21.52 -15.86 -6.08
N PRO A 257 -20.35 -16.39 -5.67
CA PRO A 257 -20.31 -17.60 -4.86
C PRO A 257 -21.14 -17.46 -3.58
N LYS A 258 -21.85 -18.54 -3.18
CA LYS A 258 -22.81 -18.49 -2.06
C LYS A 258 -22.19 -18.03 -0.74
N ASN A 259 -20.95 -18.43 -0.46
CA ASN A 259 -20.21 -18.01 0.73
C ASN A 259 -19.95 -16.49 0.79
N ILE A 260 -19.98 -15.77 -0.34
CA ILE A 260 -19.95 -14.30 -0.35
C ILE A 260 -21.23 -13.75 0.26
N LEU A 261 -22.39 -14.25 -0.16
CA LEU A 261 -23.68 -13.81 0.38
C LEU A 261 -23.85 -14.20 1.85
N ASP A 262 -23.45 -15.41 2.24
CA ASP A 262 -23.52 -15.85 3.63
C ASP A 262 -22.65 -14.98 4.58
N THR A 263 -21.69 -14.23 4.02
CA THR A 263 -20.79 -13.33 4.75
C THR A 263 -21.35 -11.90 4.87
N LEU A 264 -22.18 -11.46 3.92
CA LEU A 264 -22.70 -10.08 3.83
C LEU A 264 -24.10 -9.96 4.43
#